data_AF-A0A139QU72-F1
#
_entry.id   AF-A0A139QU72-F1
#
_cell.length_a   1.000
_cell.length_b   1.000
_cell.length_c   1.000
_cell.angle_alpha   90.00
_cell.angle_beta   90.00
_cell.angle_gamma   90.00
#
_symmetry.space_group_name_H-M   'P 1'
#
loop_
_entity.id
_entity.type
_entity.pdbx_description
1 polymer ?
#
loop_
_entity_poly.entity_id
_entity_poly.type
_entity_poly.pdbx_seq_one_letter_code
_entity_poly.pdbx_strand_id
1 'polypeptide(L)' 'MPIPVGYDAYLSTAFGDYMTPPSADKQVPHHDAIIADMDKSYTEYKGEYGA' A
#
# COMPACT_ATOMS: atom_id res chain seq x y z
N MET A 1 -4.32 -19.38 0.18
CA MET A 1 -4.84 -19.02 -1.16
C MET A 1 -3.66 -19.11 -2.13
N PRO A 2 -3.75 -19.81 -3.27
CA PRO A 2 -2.67 -19.83 -4.25
C PRO A 2 -2.55 -18.47 -4.93
N ILE A 3 -1.33 -18.08 -5.30
CA ILE A 3 -1.11 -16.90 -6.14
C ILE A 3 -1.65 -17.19 -7.55
N PRO A 4 -2.34 -16.24 -8.20
CA PRO A 4 -2.83 -16.43 -9.57
C PRO A 4 -1.70 -16.80 -10.54
N VAL A 5 -1.96 -17.76 -11.42
CA VAL A 5 -1.03 -18.13 -12.49
C VAL A 5 -0.82 -16.92 -13.40
N GLY A 6 0.44 -16.59 -13.69
CA GLY A 6 0.80 -15.46 -14.56
C GLY A 6 0.74 -14.08 -13.89
N TYR A 7 0.58 -14.00 -12.56
CA TYR A 7 0.55 -12.72 -11.85
C TYR A 7 1.74 -11.82 -12.20
N ASP A 8 2.95 -12.40 -12.23
CA ASP A 8 4.17 -11.66 -12.47
C ASP A 8 4.18 -11.01 -13.87
N ALA A 9 3.85 -11.79 -14.91
CA ALA A 9 3.75 -11.29 -16.28
C ALA A 9 2.72 -10.16 -16.41
N TYR A 10 1.55 -10.30 -15.75
CA TYR A 10 0.52 -9.26 -15.76
C TYR A 10 1.01 -7.99 -15.06
N LEU A 11 1.54 -8.12 -13.84
CA LEU A 11 1.96 -6.97 -13.04
C LEU A 11 3.15 -6.23 -13.68
N SER A 12 4.13 -6.96 -14.21
CA SER A 12 5.25 -6.37 -14.94
C SER A 12 4.79 -5.66 -16.22
N THR A 13 3.83 -6.22 -16.95
CA THR A 13 3.34 -5.60 -18.19
C THR A 13 2.49 -4.37 -17.92
N ALA A 14 1.62 -4.42 -16.90
CA ALA A 14 0.68 -3.34 -16.60
C ALA A 14 1.33 -2.20 -15.81
N PHE A 15 2.27 -2.51 -14.92
CA PHE A 15 2.80 -1.55 -13.93
C PHE A 15 4.34 -1.37 -14.00
N GLY A 16 5.04 -2.13 -14.85
CA GLY A 16 6.49 -2.05 -14.97
C GLY A 16 7.21 -2.66 -13.77
N ASP A 17 8.11 -1.89 -13.16
CA ASP A 17 8.86 -2.31 -11.95
C ASP A 17 7.96 -2.24 -10.69
N TYR A 18 6.96 -3.12 -10.63
CA TYR A 18 5.91 -3.11 -9.61
C TYR A 18 6.39 -3.54 -8.22
N MET A 19 7.59 -4.14 -8.13
CA MET A 19 8.16 -4.66 -6.87
C MET A 19 9.03 -3.63 -6.14
N THR A 20 9.44 -2.56 -6.83
CA THR A 20 10.21 -1.49 -6.23
C THR A 20 9.27 -0.37 -5.77
N PRO A 21 9.31 0.03 -4.48
CA PRO A 21 8.55 1.18 -4.03
C PRO A 21 8.91 2.44 -4.83
N PRO A 22 7.95 3.36 -5.04
CA PRO A 22 8.27 4.64 -5.67
C PRO A 22 9.24 5.44 -4.80
N SER A 23 9.82 6.51 -5.35
CA SER A 23 10.66 7.42 -4.56
C SER A 23 9.89 8.02 -3.37
N ALA A 24 10.60 8.36 -2.29
CA ALA A 24 9.98 8.78 -1.03
C ALA A 24 9.03 10.00 -1.17
N ASP A 25 9.34 10.93 -2.08
CA ASP A 25 8.50 12.09 -2.41
C ASP A 25 7.15 11.71 -3.04
N LYS A 26 7.05 10.49 -3.59
CA LYS A 26 5.84 9.92 -4.19
C LYS A 26 5.15 8.89 -3.30
N GLN A 27 5.72 8.55 -2.14
CA GLN A 27 5.09 7.68 -1.14
C GLN A 27 4.13 8.47 -0.27
N VAL A 28 3.21 9.20 -0.90
CA VAL A 28 2.18 10.01 -0.24
C VAL A 28 0.80 9.47 -0.58
N PRO A 29 -0.19 9.51 0.33
CA PRO A 29 -1.54 9.06 0.05
C PRO A 29 -2.16 9.78 -1.16
N HIS A 30 -2.71 9.03 -2.11
CA HIS A 30 -3.42 9.58 -3.29
C HIS A 30 -4.87 10.02 -2.99
N HIS A 31 -5.43 9.55 -1.88
CA HIS A 31 -6.76 9.88 -1.40
C HIS A 31 -6.68 10.46 0.00
N ASP A 32 -7.74 11.13 0.43
CA ASP A 32 -7.85 11.64 1.80
C ASP A 32 -7.71 10.48 2.79
N ALA A 33 -6.69 10.57 3.64
CA ALA A 33 -6.39 9.61 4.68
C ALA A 33 -6.40 10.31 6.03
N ILE A 34 -7.05 9.69 7.02
CA ILE A 34 -7.05 10.17 8.41
C ILE A 34 -5.73 9.76 9.08
N ILE A 35 -5.22 8.56 8.78
CA ILE A 35 -3.94 8.03 9.25
C ILE A 35 -3.32 7.20 8.11
N ALA A 36 -2.04 7.42 7.85
CA ALA A 36 -1.22 6.62 6.94
C ALA A 36 0.14 6.38 7.60
N ASP A 37 0.17 5.48 8.58
CA ASP A 37 1.36 5.09 9.33
C ASP A 37 1.73 3.64 8.97
N MET A 38 2.97 3.43 8.53
CA MET A 38 3.50 2.12 8.16
C MET A 38 4.47 1.55 9.22
N ASP A 39 4.76 2.32 10.28
CA ASP A 39 5.70 2.00 11.35
C ASP A 39 4.99 1.46 12.60
N LYS A 40 3.73 1.85 12.82
CA LYS A 40 2.93 1.51 14.01
C LYS A 40 1.77 0.59 13.70
N SER A 41 1.37 -0.21 14.69
CA SER A 41 0.19 -1.07 14.57
C SER A 41 -1.08 -0.24 14.56
N TYR A 42 -2.09 -0.63 13.76
CA TYR A 42 -3.41 0.01 13.76
C TYR A 42 -4.05 0.04 15.17
N THR A 43 -3.68 -0.89 16.04
CA THR A 43 -4.18 -0.98 17.42
C THR A 43 -3.82 0.22 18.28
N GLU A 44 -2.74 0.94 17.96
CA GLU A 44 -2.33 2.14 18.68
C GLU A 44 -3.35 3.29 18.52
N TYR A 45 -4.10 3.30 17.41
CA TYR A 45 -5.09 4.34 17.11
C TYR A 45 -6.52 3.90 17.42
N LYS A 46 -6.70 2.71 18.00
CA LYS A 46 -8.02 2.13 18.24
C LYS A 46 -8.79 2.97 19.27
N GLY A 47 -9.85 3.62 18.82
CA GLY A 47 -10.72 4.46 19.66
C GLY A 47 -10.45 5.96 19.55
N GLU A 48 -9.39 6.39 18.85
CA GLU A 48 -9.07 7.81 18.65
C GLU A 48 -9.83 8.43 17.47
N TYR A 49 -10.26 7.61 16.50
CA TYR A 49 -10.90 8.04 15.26
C TYR A 49 -12.27 7.38 15.02
N GLY A 50 -12.90 6.88 16.09
CA GLY A 50 -14.24 6.30 16.03
C GLY A 50 -15.33 7.37 16.24
N ALA A 51 -16.25 7.48 15.27
CA ALA A 51 -17.61 7.95 15.49
C ALA A 51 -18.53 6.76 15.81
#